data_AF-A0A7X4L0Z3-F1
#
_entry.id   AF-A0A7X4L0Z3-F1
#
_cell.length_a   1.000
_cell.length_b   1.000
_cell.length_c   1.000
_cell.angle_alpha   90.00
_cell.angle_beta   90.00
_cell.angle_gamma   90.00
#
_symmetry.space_group_name_H-M   'P 1'
#
loop_
_entity.id
_entity.type
_entity.pdbx_description
1 polymer ?
#
loop_
_entity_poly.entity_id
_entity_poly.type
_entity_poly.pdbx_seq_one_letter_code
_entity_poly.pdbx_strand_id
1 'polypeptide(L)'
;MRFAEGDLEMDIPDVVDGGKFDDDGHGLNRCMKAVDFVVELADRYLFIEFKDPQHPHATPESRDEFIRRLDAGQLDEDLKYKYRDSFLYVMGIWARRQAYRLPGSDCSGHVGRDAVVDPDGGSGAESAAAWTR
;
A
#
# COMPACT_ATOMS: atom_id res chain seq x y z
N MET A 1 -5.35 10.72 12.95
CA MET A 1 -4.39 9.60 13.02
C MET A 1 -2.98 10.18 12.95
N ARG A 2 -2.05 9.60 13.71
CA ARG A 2 -0.66 10.06 13.83
C ARG A 2 0.24 9.19 12.97
N PHE A 3 1.09 9.81 12.16
CA PHE A 3 2.08 9.16 11.30
C PHE A 3 3.47 9.69 11.64
N ALA A 4 4.47 8.80 11.66
CA ALA A 4 5.84 9.16 12.01
C ALA A 4 6.84 8.43 11.10
N GLU A 5 7.89 9.14 10.70
CA GLU A 5 9.06 8.61 9.97
C GLU A 5 10.33 9.23 10.56
N GLY A 6 11.14 8.40 11.23
CA GLY A 6 12.28 8.90 12.01
C GLY A 6 11.83 9.89 13.10
N ASP A 7 12.43 11.10 13.08
CA ASP A 7 12.13 12.18 14.02
C ASP A 7 10.98 13.10 13.55
N LEU A 8 10.44 12.87 12.35
CA LEU A 8 9.34 13.66 11.80
C LEU A 8 8.00 13.01 12.10
N GLU A 9 7.02 13.86 12.39
CA GLU A 9 5.67 13.43 12.71
C GLU A 9 4.63 14.37 12.13
N MET A 10 3.48 13.80 11.78
CA MET A 10 2.29 14.55 11.39
C MET A 10 1.02 13.89 11.93
N ASP A 11 0.12 14.73 12.41
CA ASP A 11 -1.26 14.35 12.73
C ASP A 11 -2.19 14.77 11.58
N ILE A 12 -2.86 13.79 10.99
CA ILE A 12 -3.89 14.02 9.97
C ILE A 12 -5.28 13.77 10.59
N PRO A 13 -6.18 14.76 10.64
CA PRO A 13 -7.54 14.56 11.12
C PRO A 13 -8.40 13.79 10.11
N ASP A 14 -9.53 13.24 10.57
CA ASP A 14 -10.59 12.65 9.73
C ASP A 14 -10.15 11.51 8.80
N VAL A 15 -9.13 10.76 9.23
CA VAL A 15 -8.63 9.58 8.52
C VAL A 15 -9.64 8.44 8.62
N VAL A 16 -10.03 7.91 7.47
CA VAL A 16 -10.87 6.71 7.34
C VAL A 16 -10.02 5.45 7.47
N ASP A 17 -8.91 5.40 6.73
CA ASP A 17 -7.91 4.32 6.77
C ASP A 17 -6.55 4.89 6.34
N GLY A 18 -5.46 4.19 6.60
CA GLY A 18 -4.14 4.60 6.16
C GLY A 18 -2.99 3.93 6.88
N GLY A 19 -1.81 4.01 6.28
CA GLY A 19 -0.62 3.38 6.83
C GLY A 19 0.65 3.66 6.03
N LYS A 20 1.77 3.15 6.55
CA LYS A 20 3.05 3.13 5.87
C LYS A 20 2.96 2.24 4.63
N PHE A 21 3.48 2.70 3.51
CA PHE A 21 3.25 2.12 2.19
C PHE A 21 4.54 1.69 1.48
N ASP A 22 5.69 2.21 1.90
CA ASP A 22 7.01 1.82 1.41
C ASP A 22 7.60 0.58 2.15
N ASP A 23 6.83 -0.08 3.03
CA ASP A 23 7.31 -1.25 3.76
C ASP A 23 7.42 -2.53 2.88
N ASP A 24 8.13 -3.54 3.39
CA ASP A 24 8.39 -4.80 2.68
C ASP A 24 7.18 -5.73 2.50
N GLY A 25 6.02 -5.41 3.07
CA GLY A 25 4.81 -6.24 3.05
C GLY A 25 4.07 -6.26 1.72
N HIS A 26 4.28 -5.28 0.85
CA HIS A 26 3.47 -5.03 -0.36
C HIS A 26 4.00 -5.69 -1.63
N GLY A 27 5.29 -6.07 -1.63
CA GLY A 27 5.99 -6.63 -2.80
C GLY A 27 6.28 -5.63 -3.93
N LEU A 28 6.00 -4.34 -3.73
CA LEU A 28 6.18 -3.28 -4.74
C LEU A 28 7.65 -2.89 -4.98
N ASN A 29 8.47 -3.20 -3.98
CA ASN A 29 9.78 -2.65 -3.71
C ASN A 29 10.81 -3.02 -4.80
N ARG A 30 10.49 -4.03 -5.63
CA ARG A 30 11.39 -4.54 -6.69
C ARG A 30 11.12 -3.97 -8.08
N CYS A 31 9.90 -3.48 -8.37
CA CYS A 31 9.50 -3.08 -9.72
C CYS A 31 8.83 -1.71 -9.80
N MET A 32 8.46 -1.10 -8.68
CA MET A 32 7.71 0.15 -8.62
C MET A 32 8.24 1.06 -7.50
N LYS A 33 8.11 2.38 -7.68
CA LYS A 33 8.43 3.34 -6.61
C LYS A 33 7.22 3.50 -5.69
N ALA A 34 7.44 3.57 -4.38
CA ALA A 34 6.37 3.79 -3.39
C ALA A 34 6.58 5.12 -2.66
N VAL A 35 5.47 5.80 -2.32
CA VAL A 35 5.46 6.85 -1.30
C VAL A 35 5.54 6.24 0.09
N ASP A 36 5.97 7.03 1.08
CA ASP A 36 6.13 6.57 2.46
C ASP A 36 4.78 6.25 3.12
N PHE A 37 3.75 7.06 2.90
CA PHE A 37 2.41 6.83 3.46
C PHE A 37 1.29 6.99 2.42
N VAL A 38 0.24 6.18 2.58
CA VAL A 38 -1.04 6.37 1.89
C VAL A 38 -2.13 6.52 2.94
N VAL A 39 -2.94 7.56 2.78
CA VAL A 39 -4.01 7.91 3.73
C VAL A 39 -5.31 8.10 2.97
N GLU A 40 -6.36 7.42 3.42
CA GLU A 40 -7.72 7.55 2.95
C GLU A 40 -8.50 8.51 3.84
N LEU A 41 -9.03 9.56 3.23
CA LEU A 41 -10.04 10.43 3.82
C LEU A 41 -11.40 10.11 3.19
N ALA A 42 -12.47 10.70 3.71
CA ALA A 42 -13.83 10.42 3.25
C ALA A 42 -14.06 10.70 1.75
N ASP A 43 -13.33 11.65 1.15
CA ASP A 43 -13.53 12.12 -0.22
C ASP A 43 -12.28 12.01 -1.12
N ARG A 44 -11.13 11.62 -0.57
CA ARG A 44 -9.84 11.60 -1.30
C ARG A 44 -8.82 10.68 -0.67
N TYR A 45 -7.81 10.33 -1.45
CA TYR A 45 -6.57 9.72 -0.97
C TYR A 45 -5.45 10.76 -0.96
N LEU A 46 -4.61 10.69 0.06
CA LEU A 46 -3.35 11.41 0.16
C LEU A 46 -2.21 10.41 -0.03
N PHE A 47 -1.29 10.76 -0.92
CA PHE A 47 -0.04 10.03 -1.15
C PHE A 47 1.09 10.91 -0.66
N ILE A 48 1.78 10.48 0.39
CA ILE A 48 2.63 11.36 1.19
C ILE A 48 4.05 10.80 1.19
N GLU A 49 4.98 11.61 0.69
CA GLU A 49 6.41 11.39 0.80
C GLU A 49 6.97 12.30 1.90
N PHE A 50 7.64 11.72 2.88
CA PHE A 50 8.33 12.38 3.97
C PHE A 50 9.84 12.46 3.71
N LYS A 51 10.40 13.65 3.93
CA LYS A 51 11.84 13.90 3.80
C LYS A 51 12.29 14.82 4.93
N ASP A 52 13.35 14.43 5.62
CA ASP A 52 14.01 15.24 6.65
C ASP A 52 15.40 15.71 6.17
N PRO A 53 15.50 16.91 5.59
CA PRO A 53 16.79 17.47 5.19
C PRO A 53 17.64 17.94 6.38
N GLN A 54 17.11 17.89 7.62
CA GLN A 54 17.83 18.26 8.84
C GLN A 54 18.21 17.05 9.70
N HIS A 55 17.97 15.83 9.20
CA HIS A 55 18.23 14.60 9.93
C HIS A 55 19.69 14.55 10.44
N PRO A 56 19.95 14.15 11.70
CA PRO A 56 21.30 14.17 12.28
C PRO A 56 22.35 13.35 11.50
N HIS A 57 21.89 12.35 10.74
CA HIS A 57 22.72 11.50 9.90
C HIS A 57 22.83 11.98 8.44
N ALA A 58 22.19 13.09 8.06
CA ALA A 58 22.35 13.68 6.74
C ALA A 58 23.73 14.35 6.61
N THR A 59 24.48 14.01 5.56
CA THR A 59 25.76 14.67 5.29
C THR A 59 25.52 16.07 4.73
N PRO A 60 26.45 17.02 4.89
CA PRO A 60 26.32 18.34 4.27
C PRO A 60 26.06 18.25 2.75
N GLU A 61 26.72 17.31 2.08
CA GLU A 61 26.59 17.11 0.64
C GLU A 61 25.18 16.63 0.24
N SER A 62 24.59 15.70 1.01
CA SER A 62 23.24 15.20 0.69
C SER A 62 22.17 16.27 0.92
N ARG A 63 22.39 17.16 1.90
CA ARG A 63 21.51 18.30 2.18
C ARG A 63 21.58 19.33 1.05
N ASP A 64 22.79 19.71 0.65
CA ASP A 64 23.00 20.66 -0.44
C ASP A 64 22.46 20.11 -1.78
N GLU A 65 22.65 18.82 -2.02
CA GLU A 65 22.06 18.15 -3.19
C GLU A 65 20.53 18.20 -3.15
N PHE A 66 19.91 17.89 -2.00
CA PHE A 66 18.46 17.94 -1.85
C PHE A 66 17.92 19.36 -2.14
N ILE A 67 18.51 20.40 -1.55
CA ILE A 67 18.10 21.80 -1.76
C ILE A 67 18.25 22.18 -3.24
N ARG A 68 19.39 21.85 -3.85
CA ARG A 68 19.62 22.12 -5.28
C ARG A 68 18.58 21.44 -6.17
N ARG A 69 18.23 20.18 -5.86
CA ARG A 69 17.22 19.42 -6.62
C ARG A 69 15.81 19.97 -6.41
N LEU A 70 15.49 20.42 -5.19
CA LEU A 70 14.22 21.09 -4.87
C LEU A 70 14.07 22.38 -5.68
N ASP A 71 15.06 23.27 -5.63
CA ASP A 71 15.04 24.56 -6.33
C ASP A 71 14.99 24.41 -7.86
N ALA A 72 15.62 23.35 -8.38
CA ALA A 72 15.61 23.03 -9.81
C ALA A 72 14.33 22.30 -10.28
N GLY A 73 13.37 21.99 -9.38
CA GLY A 73 12.17 21.21 -9.70
C GLY A 73 12.44 19.74 -10.04
N GLN A 74 13.63 19.22 -9.74
CA GLN A 74 14.04 17.86 -10.07
C GLN A 74 13.48 16.81 -9.10
N LEU A 75 12.89 17.24 -7.98
CA LEU A 75 12.18 16.34 -7.07
C LEU A 75 10.83 15.91 -7.65
N ASP A 76 10.18 16.76 -8.45
CA ASP A 76 8.89 16.44 -9.10
C ASP A 76 9.02 15.25 -10.04
N GLU A 77 10.18 15.14 -10.72
CA GLU A 77 10.51 14.03 -11.60
C GLU A 77 10.56 12.68 -10.87
N ASP A 78 10.96 12.66 -9.59
CA ASP A 78 10.94 11.45 -8.77
C ASP A 78 9.57 11.23 -8.14
N LEU A 79 8.94 12.29 -7.65
CA LEU A 79 7.66 12.24 -6.95
C LEU A 79 6.53 11.78 -7.88
N LYS A 80 6.55 12.15 -9.16
CA LYS A 80 5.54 11.70 -10.14
C LYS A 80 5.51 10.18 -10.29
N TYR A 81 6.67 9.52 -10.26
CA TYR A 81 6.74 8.07 -10.39
C TYR A 81 6.25 7.38 -9.11
N LYS A 82 6.66 7.89 -7.95
CA LYS A 82 6.15 7.41 -6.65
C LYS A 82 4.62 7.54 -6.57
N TYR A 83 4.07 8.70 -6.92
CA TYR A 83 2.63 8.91 -6.97
C TYR A 83 1.94 7.94 -7.95
N ARG A 84 2.40 7.90 -9.21
CA ARG A 84 1.77 7.05 -10.25
C ARG A 84 1.72 5.59 -9.81
N ASP A 85 2.85 5.07 -9.37
CA ASP A 85 3.01 3.67 -9.04
C ASP A 85 2.22 3.29 -7.78
N SER A 86 2.27 4.12 -6.73
CA SER A 86 1.43 3.96 -5.54
C SER A 86 -0.07 4.05 -5.87
N PHE A 87 -0.47 5.00 -6.70
CA PHE A 87 -1.85 5.17 -7.13
C PHE A 87 -2.36 3.93 -7.87
N LEU A 88 -1.59 3.42 -8.85
CA LEU A 88 -1.96 2.23 -9.61
C LEU A 88 -2.10 1.00 -8.71
N TYR A 89 -1.20 0.82 -7.74
CA TYR A 89 -1.30 -0.28 -6.79
C TYR A 89 -2.55 -0.19 -5.93
N VAL A 90 -2.77 0.97 -5.30
CA VAL A 90 -3.92 1.20 -4.42
C VAL A 90 -5.21 0.95 -5.21
N MET A 91 -5.37 1.57 -6.37
CA MET A 91 -6.54 1.38 -7.23
C MET A 91 -6.71 -0.07 -7.71
N GLY A 92 -5.62 -0.78 -8.00
CA GLY A 92 -5.66 -2.20 -8.35
C GLY A 92 -6.20 -3.06 -7.21
N ILE A 93 -5.79 -2.78 -5.96
CA ILE A 93 -6.35 -3.45 -4.77
C ILE A 93 -7.83 -3.11 -4.61
N TRP A 94 -8.23 -1.85 -4.79
CA TRP A 94 -9.65 -1.46 -4.74
C TRP A 94 -10.49 -2.21 -5.75
N ALA A 95 -10.07 -2.24 -7.01
CA ALA A 95 -10.75 -2.99 -8.06
C ALA A 95 -10.88 -4.47 -7.70
N ARG A 96 -9.82 -5.06 -7.14
CA ARG A 96 -9.82 -6.46 -6.66
C ARG A 96 -10.82 -6.67 -5.51
N ARG A 97 -10.81 -5.80 -4.50
CA ARG A 97 -11.73 -5.88 -3.35
C ARG A 97 -13.19 -5.71 -3.77
N GLN A 98 -13.48 -4.83 -4.74
CA GLN A 98 -14.81 -4.65 -5.29
C GLN A 98 -15.27 -5.86 -6.10
N ALA A 99 -14.38 -6.44 -6.93
CA ALA A 99 -14.68 -7.68 -7.63
C ALA A 99 -15.09 -8.79 -6.64
N TYR A 100 -14.31 -9.05 -5.59
CA TYR A 100 -14.67 -10.05 -4.58
C TYR A 100 -15.86 -9.70 -3.67
N ARG A 101 -16.38 -8.45 -3.74
CA ARG A 101 -17.58 -8.03 -3.00
C ARG A 101 -18.86 -8.17 -3.84
N LEU A 102 -18.76 -8.34 -5.17
CA LEU A 102 -19.92 -8.65 -5.99
C LEU A 102 -20.34 -10.12 -5.79
N PRO A 103 -21.61 -10.41 -5.46
CA PRO A 103 -22.08 -11.79 -5.40
C PRO A 103 -21.96 -12.40 -6.81
N GLY A 104 -21.05 -13.35 -6.98
CA GLY A 104 -20.97 -14.18 -8.19
C GLY A 104 -19.88 -13.87 -9.21
N SER A 105 -18.89 -13.01 -8.94
CA SER A 105 -17.71 -12.95 -9.81
C SER A 105 -16.70 -14.03 -9.42
N ASP A 106 -16.94 -15.24 -9.93
CA ASP A 106 -15.96 -16.30 -9.98
C ASP A 106 -14.86 -15.91 -10.99
N CYS A 107 -13.85 -15.20 -10.51
CA CYS A 107 -12.57 -15.07 -11.19
C CYS A 107 -11.55 -16.01 -10.54
N SER A 108 -11.89 -17.30 -10.39
CA SER A 108 -10.92 -18.37 -10.11
C SER A 108 -10.12 -18.70 -11.38
N GLY A 109 -9.26 -17.76 -11.79
CA GLY A 109 -8.14 -18.09 -12.65
C GLY A 109 -7.32 -19.17 -11.95
N HIS A 110 -7.38 -20.39 -12.50
CA HIS A 110 -6.61 -21.56 -12.06
C HIS A 110 -5.12 -21.21 -12.00
N VAL A 111 -4.62 -20.89 -10.80
CA VAL A 111 -3.23 -21.20 -10.46
C VAL A 111 -3.29 -22.56 -9.80
N GLY A 112 -3.04 -23.60 -10.60
CA GLY A 112 -2.90 -24.96 -10.10
C GLY A 112 -1.88 -24.97 -8.97
N ARG A 113 -2.36 -25.19 -7.74
CA ARG A 113 -1.52 -25.70 -6.67
C ARG A 113 -1.52 -27.20 -6.85
N ASP A 114 -0.33 -27.74 -7.08
CA ASP A 114 -0.07 -29.17 -7.09
C ASP A 114 -0.78 -29.84 -5.92
N ALA A 115 -1.70 -30.74 -6.25
CA ALA A 115 -2.38 -31.59 -5.31
C ALA A 115 -1.35 -32.55 -4.71
N VAL A 116 -0.91 -32.26 -3.48
CA VAL A 116 -0.39 -33.30 -2.60
C VAL A 116 -1.62 -34.05 -2.10
N VAL A 117 -1.88 -35.19 -2.74
CA VAL A 117 -2.83 -36.21 -2.28
C VAL A 117 -2.17 -36.92 -1.10
N ASP A 118 -2.74 -36.80 0.09
CA ASP A 118 -2.55 -37.82 1.13
C ASP A 118 -3.79 -38.73 1.13
N PRO A 119 -3.61 -40.05 0.98
CA PRO A 119 -4.70 -41.01 1.03
C PRO A 119 -5.08 -41.33 2.48
N ASP A 120 -6.29 -41.84 2.65
CA ASP A 120 -6.82 -42.46 3.87
C ASP A 120 -7.56 -41.55 4.88
N GLY A 121 -8.83 -41.31 4.55
CA GLY A 121 -9.95 -41.85 5.35
C GLY A 121 -10.52 -41.02 6.49
N GLY A 122 -11.82 -40.74 6.45
CA GLY A 122 -12.60 -40.48 7.66
C GLY A 122 -13.81 -39.57 7.50
N SER A 123 -14.99 -40.19 7.52
CA SER A 123 -16.34 -39.64 7.57
C SER A 123 -16.60 -38.50 8.58
N GLY A 124 -17.48 -37.57 8.22
CA GLY A 124 -18.15 -36.69 9.17
C GLY A 124 -19.14 -35.75 8.49
N ALA A 125 -20.39 -36.20 8.35
CA ALA A 125 -21.52 -35.33 8.05
C ALA A 125 -21.87 -34.48 9.28
N GLU A 126 -22.17 -33.19 9.10
CA GLU A 126 -23.35 -32.55 9.71
C GLU A 126 -23.53 -31.06 9.33
N SER A 127 -24.79 -30.73 9.08
CA SER A 127 -25.49 -29.46 9.33
C SER A 127 -25.22 -28.24 8.44
N ALA A 128 -26.14 -28.05 7.48
CA ALA A 128 -26.52 -26.76 6.93
C ALA A 128 -27.71 -26.20 7.74
N ALA A 129 -27.55 -25.04 8.40
CA ALA A 129 -28.67 -24.18 8.80
C ALA A 129 -28.22 -22.80 9.31
N ALA A 130 -29.02 -21.78 8.95
CA ALA A 130 -29.04 -20.38 9.43
C ALA A 130 -27.84 -19.53 8.96
N TRP A 131 -28.01 -18.38 8.29
CA TRP A 131 -28.83 -17.24 8.71
C TRP A 131 -29.46 -16.48 7.53
N THR A 132 -30.74 -16.15 7.67
CA THR A 132 -31.49 -15.17 6.88
C THR A 132 -32.03 -14.10 7.82
N ARG A 133 -31.50 -12.88 7.74
CA ARG A 133 -32.21 -11.60 7.58
C ARG A 133 -31.27 -10.43 7.81
#